data_AF-A0A3B8KSR5-F1
#
_entry.id   AF-A0A3B8KSR5-F1
#
_cell.length_a   1.000
_cell.length_b   1.000
_cell.length_c   1.000
_cell.angle_alpha   90.00
_cell.angle_beta   90.00
_cell.angle_gamma   90.00
#
_symmetry.space_group_name_H-M   'P 1'
#
loop_
_entity.id
_entity.type
_entity.pdbx_description
1 polymer ?
#
loop_
_entity_poly.entity_id
_entity_poly.type
_entity_poly.pdbx_seq_one_letter_code
_entity_poly.pdbx_strand_id
1 'polypeptide(L)'
;MFSENGMIGRKGTIVDGLAEILDENDEVWACGPEGMFHAMGKIKERVTLPIWVSLESRMACGYGGCLGCAVQTREGPKRVCADGPVFRLKEIIRYEP
;
A
#
# COMPACT_ATOMS: atom_id res chain seq x y z
N MET A 1 8.46 -14.40 7.66
CA MET A 1 8.02 -14.92 6.36
C MET A 1 6.66 -15.57 6.52
N PHE A 2 5.73 -15.26 5.63
CA PHE A 2 4.37 -15.79 5.62
C PHE A 2 4.09 -16.48 4.29
N SER A 3 3.27 -17.53 4.30
CA SER A 3 2.74 -18.19 3.11
C SER A 3 1.28 -18.58 3.32
N GLU A 4 0.47 -18.49 2.27
CA GLU A 4 -0.97 -18.77 2.38
C GLU A 4 -1.27 -20.21 2.85
N ASN A 5 -0.47 -21.17 2.38
CA ASN A 5 -0.64 -22.58 2.70
C ASN A 5 0.19 -23.05 3.92
N GLY A 6 1.11 -22.22 4.43
CA GLY A 6 1.96 -22.57 5.56
C GLY A 6 3.04 -23.62 5.26
N MET A 7 3.27 -23.96 3.98
CA MET A 7 4.33 -24.90 3.62
C MET A 7 5.73 -24.32 3.91
N ILE A 8 5.84 -23.00 3.93
CA ILE A 8 7.07 -22.27 4.30
C ILE A 8 6.70 -21.13 5.24
N GLY A 9 7.35 -21.08 6.40
CA GLY A 9 7.13 -20.01 7.38
C GLY A 9 5.74 -20.07 8.05
N ARG A 10 5.23 -18.91 8.49
CA ARG A 10 3.92 -18.82 9.16
C ARG A 10 2.80 -18.90 8.12
N LYS A 11 1.75 -19.69 8.42
CA LYS A 11 0.55 -19.75 7.59
C LYS A 11 -0.23 -18.43 7.68
N GLY A 12 -0.66 -17.89 6.55
CA GLY A 12 -1.44 -16.65 6.45
C GLY A 12 -0.77 -15.59 5.56
N THR A 13 -1.22 -14.35 5.67
CA THR A 13 -0.65 -13.20 4.98
C THR A 13 0.25 -12.38 5.91
N ILE A 14 1.13 -11.56 5.34
CA ILE A 14 1.95 -10.63 6.15
C ILE A 14 1.08 -9.65 6.94
N VAL A 15 -0.09 -9.27 6.40
CA VAL A 15 -1.00 -8.31 7.00
C VAL A 15 -1.56 -8.84 8.33
N ASP A 16 -1.80 -10.15 8.43
CA ASP A 16 -2.27 -10.81 9.66
C ASP A 16 -1.28 -10.69 10.81
N GLY A 17 0.02 -10.64 10.51
CA GLY A 17 1.11 -10.59 11.49
C GLY A 17 1.66 -9.19 11.79
N LEU A 18 1.20 -8.13 11.10
CA LEU A 18 1.80 -6.80 11.21
C LEU A 18 1.81 -6.27 12.66
N ALA A 19 0.70 -6.41 13.39
CA ALA A 19 0.57 -5.89 14.75
C ALA A 19 1.43 -6.64 15.80
N GLU A 20 1.91 -7.85 15.48
CA GLU A 20 2.81 -8.61 16.35
C GLU A 20 4.29 -8.26 16.11
N ILE A 21 4.60 -7.71 14.93
CA ILE A 21 5.98 -7.50 14.47
C ILE A 21 6.40 -6.04 14.64
N LEU A 22 5.46 -5.11 14.51
CA LEU A 22 5.74 -3.68 14.49
C LEU A 22 5.56 -3.04 15.88
N ASP A 23 6.43 -2.09 16.21
CA ASP A 23 6.30 -1.19 17.36
C ASP A 23 6.07 0.26 16.93
N GLU A 24 5.81 1.16 17.88
CA GLU A 24 5.43 2.56 17.62
C GLU A 24 6.51 3.42 16.94
N ASN A 25 7.75 2.95 16.86
CA ASN A 25 8.87 3.65 16.23
C ASN A 25 9.12 3.19 14.79
N ASP A 26 8.40 2.17 14.32
CA ASP A 26 8.60 1.61 12.99
C ASP A 26 7.94 2.45 11.88
N GLU A 27 8.43 2.25 10.66
CA GLU A 27 7.78 2.72 9.45
C GLU A 27 7.64 1.56 8.45
N VAL A 28 6.46 1.45 7.85
CA VAL A 28 6.15 0.35 6.93
C VAL A 28 6.30 0.81 5.49
N TRP A 29 7.02 0.02 4.70
CA TRP A 29 7.15 0.18 3.26
C TRP A 29 6.62 -1.08 2.58
N ALA A 30 5.65 -0.93 1.68
CA ALA A 30 4.98 -2.06 1.05
C ALA A 30 4.84 -1.90 -0.47
N CYS A 31 5.02 -3.00 -1.19
CA CYS A 31 4.60 -3.17 -2.57
C CYS A 31 3.80 -4.48 -2.66
N GLY A 32 2.73 -4.50 -3.45
CA GLY A 32 1.86 -5.67 -3.50
C GLY A 32 0.49 -5.36 -4.11
N PRO A 33 -0.41 -6.35 -4.08
CA PRO A 33 -1.73 -6.22 -4.70
C PRO A 33 -2.62 -5.24 -3.92
N GLU A 34 -3.58 -4.64 -4.62
CA GLU A 34 -4.50 -3.66 -4.02
C GLU A 34 -5.26 -4.20 -2.80
N GLY A 35 -5.61 -5.49 -2.79
CA GLY A 35 -6.28 -6.13 -1.65
C GLY A 35 -5.43 -6.08 -0.37
N MET A 36 -4.10 -6.16 -0.51
CA MET A 36 -3.18 -6.03 0.62
C MET A 36 -3.24 -4.60 1.20
N PHE A 37 -3.26 -3.57 0.35
CA PHE A 37 -3.32 -2.18 0.80
C PHE A 37 -4.65 -1.84 1.49
N HIS A 38 -5.78 -2.36 0.99
CA HIS A 38 -7.07 -2.22 1.69
C HIS A 38 -7.05 -2.89 3.07
N ALA A 39 -6.46 -4.08 3.18
CA ALA A 39 -6.35 -4.78 4.45
C ALA A 39 -5.44 -4.01 5.44
N MET A 40 -4.32 -3.46 4.96
CA MET A 40 -3.46 -2.58 5.76
C MET A 40 -4.20 -1.31 6.21
N GLY A 41 -5.04 -0.72 5.35
CA GLY A 41 -5.87 0.44 5.67
C GLY A 41 -6.81 0.20 6.85
N LYS A 42 -7.36 -1.02 6.97
CA LYS A 42 -8.21 -1.45 8.10
C LYS A 42 -7.43 -1.69 9.39
N ILE A 43 -6.17 -2.13 9.30
CA ILE A 43 -5.32 -2.37 10.48
C ILE A 43 -4.78 -1.06 11.09
N LYS A 44 -4.82 0.04 10.33
CA LYS A 44 -4.37 1.36 10.77
C LYS A 44 -5.06 1.86 12.06
N GLU A 45 -6.29 1.41 12.37
CA GLU A 45 -6.93 1.74 13.66
C GLU A 45 -6.13 1.20 14.87
N ARG A 46 -5.30 0.19 14.67
CA ARG A 46 -4.45 -0.43 15.68
C ARG A 46 -2.98 -0.01 15.59
N VAL A 47 -2.59 0.61 14.47
CA VAL A 47 -1.20 0.94 14.13
C VAL A 47 -1.15 2.37 13.62
N THR A 48 -0.71 3.30 14.47
CA THR A 48 -0.60 4.74 14.15
C THR A 48 0.59 5.06 13.25
N LEU A 49 1.31 4.04 12.79
CA LEU A 49 2.59 4.18 12.13
C LEU A 49 2.48 4.81 10.73
N PRO A 50 3.55 5.50 10.32
CA PRO A 50 3.81 5.83 8.93
C PRO A 50 3.77 4.58 8.01
N ILE A 51 2.88 4.56 7.01
CA ILE A 51 2.82 3.49 5.99
C ILE A 51 2.98 4.11 4.59
N TRP A 52 3.99 3.65 3.85
CA TRP A 52 4.24 3.96 2.44
C TRP A 52 3.90 2.77 1.56
N VAL A 53 3.25 3.05 0.43
CA VAL A 53 2.88 2.02 -0.55
C VAL A 53 3.37 2.41 -1.94
N SER A 54 4.00 1.46 -2.62
CA SER A 54 4.32 1.55 -4.04
C SER A 54 3.12 1.03 -4.84
N LEU A 55 2.45 1.93 -5.56
CA LEU A 55 1.28 1.59 -6.35
C LEU A 55 1.67 1.07 -7.73
N GLU A 56 0.92 0.07 -8.18
CA GLU A 56 0.92 -0.38 -9.56
C GLU A 56 -0.34 0.13 -10.26
N SER A 57 -0.20 0.58 -11.51
CA SER A 57 -1.32 1.02 -12.33
C SER A 57 -1.03 0.74 -13.79
N ARG A 58 -2.08 0.61 -14.61
CA ARG A 58 -1.90 0.48 -16.05
C ARG A 58 -1.33 1.78 -16.61
N MET A 59 -0.16 1.68 -17.20
CA MET A 59 0.55 2.80 -17.79
C MET A 59 0.57 2.65 -19.31
N ALA A 60 0.22 3.74 -20.02
CA ALA A 60 0.44 3.81 -21.47
C ALA A 60 1.73 4.57 -21.78
N CYS A 61 1.84 5.83 -21.34
CA CYS A 61 3.02 6.65 -21.64
C CYS A 61 4.22 6.44 -20.69
N GLY A 62 3.99 6.15 -19.41
CA GLY A 62 5.05 5.97 -18.40
C GLY A 62 5.81 7.24 -17.97
N TYR A 63 5.64 8.38 -18.65
CA TYR A 63 6.35 9.64 -18.32
C TYR A 63 5.42 10.80 -17.89
N GLY A 64 4.12 10.54 -17.75
CA GLY A 64 3.15 11.49 -17.19
C GLY A 64 2.33 12.30 -18.19
N GLY A 65 2.47 12.05 -19.50
CA GLY A 65 1.75 12.79 -20.55
C GLY A 65 0.29 12.38 -20.79
N CYS A 66 -0.08 11.11 -20.56
CA CYS A 66 -1.37 10.57 -20.98
C CYS A 66 -2.45 10.45 -19.88
N LEU A 67 -2.10 10.73 -18.61
CA LEU A 67 -2.98 10.58 -17.43
C LEU A 67 -3.57 9.17 -17.16
N GLY A 68 -3.22 8.15 -17.95
CA GLY A 68 -3.79 6.81 -17.84
C GLY A 68 -3.51 6.10 -16.51
N CYS A 69 -2.44 6.50 -15.80
CA CYS A 69 -2.10 5.99 -14.47
C CYS A 69 -2.48 6.94 -13.33
N ALA A 70 -3.47 7.83 -13.54
CA ALA A 70 -3.94 8.72 -12.50
C ALA A 70 -4.62 7.94 -11.36
N VAL A 71 -4.31 8.33 -10.12
CA VAL A 71 -4.91 7.85 -8.88
C VAL A 71 -5.46 9.04 -8.10
N GLN A 72 -6.60 8.84 -7.45
CA GLN A 72 -7.24 9.90 -6.67
C GLN A 72 -6.60 9.98 -5.28
N THR A 73 -6.03 11.14 -4.96
CA THR A 73 -5.47 11.43 -3.64
C THR A 73 -6.28 12.52 -2.95
N ARG A 74 -6.03 12.70 -1.65
CA ARG A 74 -6.63 13.79 -0.86
C ARG A 74 -6.24 15.19 -1.35
N GLU A 75 -5.12 15.32 -2.06
CA GLU A 75 -4.64 16.59 -2.64
C GLU A 75 -5.08 16.76 -4.12
N GLY A 76 -5.91 15.85 -4.63
CA GLY A 76 -6.31 15.80 -6.03
C GLY A 76 -5.71 14.60 -6.79
N PRO A 77 -5.99 14.48 -8.09
CA PRO A 77 -5.47 13.38 -8.90
C PRO A 77 -3.94 13.50 -9.07
N LYS A 78 -3.20 12.42 -8.79
CA LYS A 78 -1.76 12.29 -9.02
C LYS A 78 -1.49 11.11 -9.96
N ARG A 79 -0.40 11.15 -10.74
CA ARG A 79 -0.01 10.10 -11.70
C ARG A 79 1.01 9.18 -11.07
N VAL A 80 0.73 7.88 -11.04
CA VAL A 80 1.66 6.89 -10.46
C VAL A 80 3.04 6.96 -11.13
N CYS A 81 3.12 7.17 -12.44
CA CYS A 81 4.39 7.15 -13.16
C CYS A 81 5.24 8.42 -13.04
N ALA A 82 4.68 9.55 -12.57
CA ALA A 82 5.37 10.85 -12.56
C ALA A 82 5.37 11.52 -11.19
N ASP A 83 4.27 11.40 -10.46
CA ASP A 83 4.09 11.94 -9.11
C ASP A 83 4.30 10.84 -8.03
N GLY A 84 4.32 9.57 -8.43
CA GLY A 84 4.56 8.40 -7.59
C GLY A 84 5.90 7.69 -7.89
N PRO A 85 5.97 6.34 -7.82
CA PRO A 85 4.89 5.37 -7.54
C PRO A 85 4.63 5.19 -6.04
N VAL A 86 5.47 5.77 -5.17
CA VAL A 86 5.39 5.63 -3.72
C VAL A 86 4.55 6.77 -3.12
N PHE A 87 3.51 6.41 -2.38
CA PHE A 87 2.60 7.34 -1.72
C PHE A 87 2.40 6.97 -0.26
N ARG A 88 1.95 7.91 0.56
CA ARG A 88 1.44 7.57 1.89
C ARG A 88 0.14 6.77 1.72
N LEU A 89 -0.04 5.66 2.43
CA LEU A 89 -1.28 4.87 2.33
C LEU A 89 -2.52 5.74 2.63
N LYS A 90 -2.41 6.62 3.63
CA LYS A 90 -3.48 7.55 4.05
C LYS A 90 -3.80 8.66 3.03
N GLU A 91 -2.96 8.86 2.02
CA GLU A 91 -3.18 9.88 0.99
C GLU A 91 -4.10 9.35 -0.13
N ILE A 92 -4.16 8.03 -0.31
CA ILE A 92 -4.89 7.37 -1.38
C ILE A 92 -6.32 7.06 -0.93
N ILE A 93 -7.30 7.71 -1.55
CA ILE A 93 -8.72 7.60 -1.16
C ILE A 93 -9.27 6.18 -1.36
N ARG A 94 -8.75 5.42 -2.33
CA ARG A 94 -9.21 4.05 -2.62
C ARG A 94 -9.01 3.07 -1.46
N TYR A 95 -7.97 3.25 -0.65
CA TYR A 95 -7.58 2.26 0.37
C TYR A 95 -8.01 2.64 1.79
N GLU A 96 -8.87 3.65 1.93
CA GLU A 96 -9.51 3.95 3.21
C GLU A 96 -10.58 2.90 3.55
N PRO A 97 -10.75 2.56 4.84
CA PRO A 97 -11.81 1.68 5.30
C PRO A 97 -13.21 2.28 5.10
#